data_AF-A0A355UER3-F1
#
_entry.id   AF-A0A355UER3-F1
#
_cell.length_a   1.000
_cell.length_b   1.000
_cell.length_c   1.000
_cell.angle_alpha   90.00
_cell.angle_beta   90.00
_cell.angle_gamma   90.00
#
_symmetry.space_group_name_H-M   'P 1'
#
loop_
_entity.id
_entity.type
_entity.pdbx_description
1 polymer ?
#
loop_
_entity_poly.entity_id
_entity_poly.type
_entity_poly.pdbx_seq_one_letter_code
_entity_poly.pdbx_strand_id
1 'polypeptide(L)' 'ALRGEKNAIFEMRKNYSGYFKGLRDFKPFRLQLVSTTNQTEIQDTFKKIIDFYC' A
#
# COMPACT_ATOMS: atom_id res chain seq x y z
N ALA A 1 -2.64 4.36 23.93
CA ALA A 1 -3.25 5.06 22.76
C ALA A 1 -2.75 4.52 21.40
N LEU A 2 -2.57 3.21 21.21
CA LEU A 2 -2.01 2.61 19.97
C LEU A 2 -3.07 1.98 19.03
N ARG A 3 -4.35 2.11 19.34
CA ARG A 3 -5.44 1.47 18.55
C ARG A 3 -5.77 2.20 17.25
N GLY A 4 -5.35 3.45 17.07
CA GLY A 4 -5.70 4.27 15.91
C GLY A 4 -4.90 3.96 14.65
N GLU A 5 -3.58 3.78 14.78
CA GLU A 5 -2.68 3.66 13.62
C GLU A 5 -2.92 2.39 12.80
N LYS A 6 -3.05 1.24 13.46
CA LYS A 6 -3.38 -0.01 12.77
C LYS A 6 -4.73 0.07 12.07
N ASN A 7 -5.73 0.68 12.72
CA ASN A 7 -7.05 0.89 12.12
C ASN A 7 -6.98 1.80 10.88
N ALA A 8 -6.21 2.89 10.96
CA ALA A 8 -5.97 3.77 9.81
C ALA A 8 -5.33 3.00 8.64
N ILE A 9 -4.33 2.14 8.91
CA ILE A 9 -3.72 1.27 7.88
C ILE A 9 -4.76 0.34 7.26
N PHE A 10 -5.61 -0.31 8.05
CA PHE A 10 -6.65 -1.19 7.51
C PHE A 10 -7.67 -0.45 6.63
N GLU A 11 -8.03 0.78 6.96
CA GLU A 11 -8.89 1.61 6.10
C GLU A 11 -8.18 1.97 4.78
N MET A 12 -6.89 2.33 4.83
CA MET A 12 -6.11 2.63 3.63
C MET A 12 -6.02 1.43 2.66
N ARG A 13 -5.96 0.19 3.18
CA ARG A 13 -5.90 -1.03 2.35
C ARG A 13 -7.06 -1.16 1.38
N LYS A 14 -8.26 -0.73 1.78
CA LYS A 14 -9.46 -0.79 0.94
C LYS A 14 -9.33 0.10 -0.30
N ASN A 15 -8.57 1.18 -0.19
CA ASN A 15 -8.44 2.19 -1.22
C ASN A 15 -7.37 1.88 -2.27
N TYR A 16 -6.39 1.02 -1.98
CA TYR A 16 -5.29 0.74 -2.92
C TYR A 16 -5.74 0.20 -4.28
N SER A 17 -6.78 -0.63 -4.32
CA SER A 17 -7.31 -1.12 -5.60
C SER A 17 -7.91 0.00 -6.46
N GLY A 18 -8.45 1.05 -5.82
CA GLY A 18 -9.02 2.22 -6.49
C GLY A 18 -7.96 3.20 -6.96
N TYR A 19 -6.99 3.54 -6.10
CA TYR A 19 -5.94 4.52 -6.43
C TYR A 19 -5.06 4.11 -7.61
N PHE A 20 -4.78 2.81 -7.73
CA PHE A 20 -3.87 2.28 -8.73
C PHE A 20 -4.62 1.55 -9.86
N LYS A 21 -5.91 1.82 -10.02
CA LYS A 21 -6.73 1.25 -11.10
C LYS A 21 -6.15 1.67 -12.46
N GLY A 22 -5.91 0.68 -13.32
CA GLY A 22 -5.38 0.90 -14.68
C GLY A 22 -3.85 0.86 -14.78
N LEU A 23 -3.12 0.79 -13.66
CA LEU A 23 -1.69 0.54 -13.70
C LEU A 23 -1.40 -0.92 -14.05
N ARG A 24 -0.60 -1.14 -15.11
CA ARG A 24 -0.13 -2.48 -15.51
C ARG A 24 0.82 -3.03 -14.46
N ASP A 25 0.76 -4.33 -14.22
CA ASP A 25 1.65 -5.04 -13.27
C ASP A 25 1.59 -4.54 -11.81
N PHE A 26 0.51 -3.89 -11.41
CA PHE A 26 0.33 -3.40 -10.03
C PHE A 26 0.04 -4.51 -9.00
N LYS A 27 -0.38 -5.70 -9.46
CA LYS A 27 -0.84 -6.81 -8.60
C LYS A 27 0.16 -7.20 -7.50
N PRO A 28 1.48 -7.33 -7.75
CA PRO A 28 2.47 -7.67 -6.71
C PRO A 28 2.59 -6.58 -5.63
N PHE A 29 2.61 -5.30 -6.03
CA PHE A 29 2.67 -4.18 -5.09
C PHE A 29 1.42 -4.11 -4.22
N ARG A 30 0.23 -4.32 -4.82
CA ARG A 30 -1.02 -4.39 -4.07
C ARG A 30 -0.99 -5.48 -3.00
N LEU A 31 -0.48 -6.67 -3.35
CA LEU A 31 -0.37 -7.78 -2.41
C LEU A 31 0.51 -7.40 -1.20
N GLN A 32 1.67 -6.78 -1.45
CA GLN A 32 2.54 -6.29 -0.39
C GLN A 32 1.83 -5.27 0.52
N LEU A 33 1.20 -4.24 -0.08
CA LEU A 33 0.49 -3.19 0.64
C LEU A 33 -0.66 -3.69 1.52
N VAL A 34 -1.41 -4.71 1.08
CA VAL A 34 -2.52 -5.27 1.87
C VAL A 34 -2.08 -6.32 2.89
N SER A 35 -0.86 -6.86 2.78
CA SER A 35 -0.32 -7.86 3.69
C SER A 35 0.39 -7.23 4.90
N THR A 36 1.03 -6.08 4.76
CA THR A 36 1.81 -5.46 5.86
C THR A 36 1.00 -4.47 6.71
N THR A 37 1.19 -4.51 8.05
CA THR A 37 0.73 -3.45 8.97
C THR A 37 1.87 -2.52 9.40
N ASN A 38 3.07 -2.71 8.87
CA ASN A 38 4.24 -1.90 9.22
C ASN A 38 4.28 -0.66 8.33
N GLN A 39 4.25 0.52 8.95
CA GLN A 39 4.25 1.79 8.21
C GLN A 39 5.51 1.95 7.35
N THR A 40 6.68 1.52 7.81
CA THR A 40 7.93 1.63 7.05
C THR A 40 7.87 0.77 5.78
N GLU A 41 7.39 -0.47 5.88
CA GLU A 41 7.24 -1.35 4.72
C GLU A 41 6.24 -0.81 3.69
N ILE A 42 5.16 -0.18 4.15
CA ILE A 42 4.20 0.52 3.28
C ILE A 42 4.90 1.65 2.51
N GLN A 43 5.67 2.49 3.21
CA GLN A 43 6.41 3.59 2.59
C GLN A 43 7.45 3.09 1.59
N ASP A 44 8.18 2.02 1.92
CA ASP A 44 9.16 1.43 1.01
C ASP A 44 8.49 0.79 -0.21
N THR A 45 7.29 0.23 -0.06
CA THR A 45 6.50 -0.26 -1.18
C THR A 45 6.06 0.88 -2.10
N PHE A 46 5.67 2.05 -1.55
CA PHE A 46 5.37 3.22 -2.37
C PHE A 46 6.59 3.73 -3.14
N LYS A 47 7.78 3.74 -2.54
CA LYS A 47 9.02 4.07 -3.27
C LYS A 47 9.24 3.12 -4.44
N LYS A 48 9.12 1.81 -4.23
CA LYS A 48 9.24 0.81 -5.30
C LYS A 48 8.23 1.00 -6.42
N ILE A 49 7.00 1.40 -6.10
CA ILE A 49 5.98 1.74 -7.10
C ILE A 49 6.46 2.93 -7.93
N ILE A 50 6.91 4.01 -7.29
CA ILE A 50 7.43 5.21 -7.97
C ILE A 50 8.60 4.82 -8.88
N ASP A 51 9.59 4.11 -8.35
CA ASP A 51 10.79 3.69 -9.10
C ASP A 51 10.48 2.75 -10.27
N PHE A 52 9.35 2.01 -10.23
CA PHE A 52 8.96 1.10 -11.29
C PHE A 52 8.21 1.79 -12.45
N TYR A 53 7.48 2.88 -12.16
CA TYR A 53 6.66 3.59 -13.15
C TYR A 53 7.25 4.92 -13.63
N CYS A 54 8.20 5.50 -12.90
CA CYS A 54 8.99 6.66 -13.33
C CYS A 54 10.20 6.22 -14.13
#